data_AF-A0A969PCA5-F1
#
_entry.id   AF-A0A969PCA5-F1
#
_cell.length_a   1.000
_cell.length_b   1.000
_cell.length_c   1.000
_cell.angle_alpha   90.00
_cell.angle_beta   90.00
_cell.angle_gamma   90.00
#
_symmetry.space_group_name_H-M   'P 1'
#
loop_
_entity.id
_entity.type
_entity.pdbx_description
1 polymer ?
#
loop_
_entity_poly.entity_id
_entity_poly.type
_entity_poly.pdbx_seq_one_letter_code
_entity_poly.pdbx_strand_id
1 'polypeptide(L)'
;MKINSTPIVFNLATTGAVLFGSAIISGQFAPSASAFSLGDNGEITIYQNASDNPEGKSDLGRHFWVDFSGSVSRQSLDGLSSLALFRVDGFQTVNGITTVNLNAKLFAGVDAFGNPLPNSDRFENYRASVLGFAVDPNVKQGSASVNGDFNTIAYKGITANGGIDTEICFKGGGSTNNCNGAASGGVELGNSGEFNISFALANPSNQFTLSNFGVRYQDINSNVYGLQGASGTGVGEAVPEPLTILGTAMALGFGGLFQREFSKKQKSTKA
;
A
#
# COMPACT_ATOMS: atom_id res chain seq x y z
N MET A 1 -30.52 22.93 -72.23
CA MET A 1 -30.34 23.62 -70.93
C MET A 1 -29.12 24.51 -71.07
N LYS A 2 -29.29 25.84 -71.00
CA LYS A 2 -28.29 26.85 -71.37
C LYS A 2 -27.16 26.92 -70.34
N ILE A 3 -25.92 26.82 -70.83
CA ILE A 3 -24.69 27.10 -70.09
C ILE A 3 -24.38 28.58 -70.28
N ASN A 4 -24.37 29.37 -69.19
CA ASN A 4 -23.94 30.76 -69.19
C ASN A 4 -22.71 30.89 -68.30
N SER A 5 -21.58 31.20 -68.93
CA SER A 5 -20.34 31.61 -68.29
C SER A 5 -20.25 33.14 -68.26
N THR A 6 -19.83 33.71 -67.13
CA THR A 6 -19.29 35.07 -67.06
C THR A 6 -18.23 35.15 -65.95
N PRO A 7 -17.13 35.90 -66.15
CA PRO A 7 -15.97 35.91 -65.26
C PRO A 7 -16.03 37.05 -64.26
N ILE A 8 -15.58 36.85 -63.02
CA ILE A 8 -15.40 37.94 -62.06
C ILE A 8 -14.04 37.83 -61.35
N VAL A 9 -13.13 38.66 -61.87
CA VAL A 9 -12.12 39.52 -61.22
C VAL A 9 -11.62 39.15 -59.81
N PHE A 10 -10.32 38.86 -59.77
CA PHE A 10 -9.45 38.89 -58.58
C PHE A 10 -9.34 40.31 -58.01
N ASN A 11 -9.50 40.47 -56.70
CA ASN A 11 -8.89 41.56 -55.95
C ASN A 11 -8.24 41.04 -54.68
N LEU A 12 -6.95 41.36 -54.57
CA LEU A 12 -6.01 41.02 -53.53
C LEU A 12 -6.20 42.02 -52.37
N ALA A 13 -6.55 41.53 -51.18
CA ALA A 13 -6.47 42.30 -49.95
C ALA A 13 -5.77 41.44 -48.89
N THR A 14 -4.45 41.55 -48.88
CA THR A 14 -3.56 41.12 -47.80
C THR A 14 -3.89 41.89 -46.54
N THR A 15 -4.56 41.25 -45.59
CA THR A 15 -4.62 41.73 -44.20
C THR A 15 -4.10 40.60 -43.31
N GLY A 16 -2.88 40.78 -42.81
CA GLY A 16 -2.25 39.87 -41.87
C GLY A 16 -2.99 39.90 -40.54
N ALA A 17 -3.73 38.85 -40.24
CA ALA A 17 -4.18 38.56 -38.89
C ALA A 17 -3.13 37.67 -38.23
N VAL A 18 -2.35 38.25 -37.32
CA VAL A 18 -1.53 37.52 -36.36
C VAL A 18 -2.51 36.81 -35.41
N LEU A 19 -2.80 35.54 -35.70
CA LEU A 19 -3.47 34.65 -34.76
C LEU A 19 -2.51 34.38 -33.62
N PHE A 20 -2.68 35.11 -32.51
CA PHE A 20 -2.11 34.71 -31.23
C PHE A 20 -2.79 33.40 -30.82
N GLY A 21 -2.11 32.30 -31.11
CA GLY A 21 -2.44 30.97 -30.61
C GLY A 21 -2.48 31.04 -29.10
N SER A 22 -3.69 31.06 -28.54
CA SER A 22 -3.90 30.80 -27.13
C SER A 22 -3.67 29.31 -26.95
N ALA A 23 -2.44 28.93 -26.61
CA ALA A 23 -2.18 27.60 -26.09
C ALA A 23 -2.97 27.48 -24.78
N ILE A 24 -4.16 26.89 -24.86
CA ILE A 24 -4.85 26.37 -23.69
C ILE A 24 -3.94 25.25 -23.19
N ILE A 25 -3.05 25.59 -22.27
CA ILE A 25 -2.37 24.61 -21.43
C ILE A 25 -3.50 24.08 -20.54
N SER A 26 -4.24 23.08 -21.05
CA SER A 26 -4.99 22.19 -20.19
C SER A 26 -3.94 21.52 -19.31
N GLY A 27 -3.72 22.09 -18.13
CA GLY A 27 -3.00 21.45 -17.05
C GLY A 27 -3.74 20.15 -16.77
N GLN A 28 -3.31 19.08 -17.43
CA GLN A 28 -3.66 17.74 -17.03
C GLN A 28 -3.02 17.60 -15.66
N PHE A 29 -3.80 17.88 -14.62
CA PHE A 29 -3.49 17.40 -13.28
C PHE A 29 -3.27 15.90 -13.46
N ALA A 30 -2.03 15.45 -13.27
CA ALA A 30 -1.76 14.03 -13.16
C ALA A 30 -2.74 13.50 -12.10
N PRO A 31 -3.52 12.44 -12.40
CA PRO A 31 -4.46 11.91 -11.44
C PRO A 31 -3.68 11.64 -10.15
N SER A 32 -4.19 12.17 -9.04
CA SER A 32 -3.67 11.96 -7.70
C SER A 32 -3.38 10.48 -7.52
N ALA A 33 -2.21 10.18 -6.94
CA ALA A 33 -1.83 8.82 -6.58
C ALA A 33 -3.02 8.13 -5.92
N SER A 34 -3.42 7.00 -6.50
CA SER A 34 -4.63 6.30 -6.13
C SER A 34 -4.32 5.59 -4.82
N ALA A 35 -4.97 5.98 -3.72
CA ALA A 35 -4.91 5.23 -2.47
C ALA A 35 -5.89 4.06 -2.55
N PHE A 36 -5.60 2.94 -1.92
CA PHE A 36 -6.66 1.95 -1.68
C PHE A 36 -7.74 2.59 -0.81
N SER A 37 -8.96 2.07 -0.85
CA SER A 37 -10.01 2.53 0.07
C SER A 37 -9.63 2.10 1.49
N LEU A 38 -9.21 3.06 2.31
CA LEU A 38 -8.84 2.86 3.71
C LEU A 38 -10.05 3.13 4.60
N GLY A 39 -10.45 2.14 5.40
CA GLY A 39 -11.45 2.31 6.45
C GLY A 39 -10.87 2.98 7.70
N ASP A 40 -11.74 3.48 8.57
CA ASP A 40 -11.36 4.20 9.81
C ASP A 40 -10.52 3.35 10.79
N ASN A 41 -10.55 2.03 10.65
CA ASN A 41 -9.82 1.08 11.49
C ASN A 41 -8.57 0.47 10.79
N GLY A 42 -8.09 1.10 9.72
CA GLY A 42 -6.95 0.59 8.93
C GLY A 42 -7.31 -0.60 8.03
N GLU A 43 -8.61 -0.81 7.78
CA GLU A 43 -9.09 -1.81 6.82
C GLU A 43 -8.79 -1.37 5.39
N ILE A 44 -8.53 -2.34 4.51
CA ILE A 44 -8.22 -2.08 3.10
C ILE A 44 -9.23 -2.83 2.24
N THR A 45 -10.11 -2.10 1.56
CA THR A 45 -11.02 -2.68 0.57
C THR A 45 -10.38 -2.69 -0.81
N ILE A 46 -10.44 -3.84 -1.46
CA ILE A 46 -9.83 -4.15 -2.76
C ILE A 46 -10.94 -4.50 -3.73
N TYR A 47 -10.99 -3.81 -4.86
CA TYR A 47 -12.00 -3.95 -5.91
C TYR A 47 -11.43 -4.66 -7.14
N GLN A 48 -12.16 -5.64 -7.64
CA GLN A 48 -11.82 -6.40 -8.84
C GLN A 48 -11.84 -5.48 -10.07
N ASN A 49 -12.93 -4.74 -10.24
CA ASN A 49 -13.18 -3.94 -11.43
C ASN A 49 -13.25 -2.45 -11.10
N ALA A 50 -12.87 -1.64 -12.09
CA ALA A 50 -12.99 -0.20 -12.02
C ALA A 50 -14.41 0.30 -11.78
N SER A 51 -15.43 -0.39 -12.29
CA SER A 51 -16.84 -0.05 -12.11
C SER A 51 -17.32 -0.15 -10.67
N ASP A 52 -16.64 -0.98 -9.86
CA ASP A 52 -17.05 -1.33 -8.51
C ASP A 52 -16.35 -0.42 -7.48
N ASN A 53 -15.22 0.17 -7.89
CA ASN A 53 -14.47 1.11 -7.10
C ASN A 53 -15.05 2.53 -7.23
N PRO A 54 -15.35 3.25 -6.13
CA PRO A 54 -15.74 4.66 -6.16
C PRO A 54 -14.78 5.59 -6.91
N GLU A 55 -13.50 5.23 -7.00
CA GLU A 55 -12.46 5.95 -7.75
C GLU A 55 -12.46 5.64 -9.26
N GLY A 56 -13.27 4.68 -9.72
CA GLY A 56 -13.32 4.28 -11.13
C GLY A 56 -12.08 3.52 -11.61
N LYS A 57 -11.38 2.80 -10.72
CA LYS A 57 -10.13 2.07 -11.03
C LYS A 57 -10.12 0.66 -10.44
N SER A 58 -9.55 -0.30 -11.17
CA SER A 58 -9.33 -1.67 -10.65
C SER A 58 -8.13 -1.66 -9.70
N ASP A 59 -8.17 -2.49 -8.66
CA ASP A 59 -7.05 -2.62 -7.72
C ASP A 59 -5.99 -3.66 -8.12
N LEU A 60 -6.21 -4.33 -9.25
CA LEU A 60 -5.23 -5.27 -9.82
C LEU A 60 -3.92 -4.56 -10.17
N GLY A 61 -2.81 -5.16 -9.75
CA GLY A 61 -1.45 -4.66 -9.95
C GLY A 61 -1.03 -3.53 -9.01
N ARG A 62 -1.94 -3.01 -8.17
CA ARG A 62 -1.64 -1.96 -7.19
C ARG A 62 -1.03 -2.54 -5.92
N HIS A 63 -0.39 -1.68 -5.13
CA HIS A 63 0.30 -2.06 -3.91
C HIS A 63 -0.09 -1.19 -2.71
N PHE A 64 -0.10 -1.78 -1.51
CA PHE A 64 -0.33 -1.05 -0.27
C PHE A 64 0.68 -1.46 0.79
N TRP A 65 0.91 -0.54 1.72
CA TRP A 65 1.83 -0.72 2.82
C TRP A 65 1.06 -1.02 4.11
N VAL A 66 1.63 -1.88 4.95
CA VAL A 66 1.17 -2.11 6.32
C VAL A 66 2.37 -1.98 7.23
N ASP A 67 2.33 -1.03 8.16
CA ASP A 67 3.35 -0.84 9.18
C ASP A 67 2.94 -1.58 10.45
N PHE A 68 3.84 -2.38 11.01
CA PHE A 68 3.60 -3.16 12.20
C PHE A 68 4.45 -2.66 13.35
N SER A 69 3.78 -2.30 14.44
CA SER A 69 4.40 -2.00 15.72
C SER A 69 4.41 -3.23 16.62
N GLY A 70 5.51 -3.49 17.32
CA GLY A 70 5.70 -4.67 18.14
C GLY A 70 5.53 -4.43 19.63
N SER A 71 5.14 -5.49 20.33
CA SER A 71 4.99 -5.52 21.78
C SER A 71 5.48 -6.84 22.37
N VAL A 72 6.01 -6.77 23.58
CA VAL A 72 6.36 -7.95 24.40
C VAL A 72 5.60 -7.81 25.71
N SER A 73 4.92 -8.89 26.14
CA SER A 73 4.12 -8.89 27.37
C SER A 73 3.10 -7.74 27.45
N ARG A 74 2.47 -7.39 26.31
CA ARG A 74 1.51 -6.28 26.14
C ARG A 74 2.10 -4.88 26.30
N GLN A 75 3.42 -4.76 26.38
CA GLN A 75 4.11 -3.47 26.37
C GLN A 75 4.64 -3.20 24.97
N SER A 76 4.15 -2.13 24.34
CA SER A 76 4.69 -1.69 23.05
C SER A 76 6.15 -1.31 23.22
N LEU A 77 6.99 -1.78 22.31
CA LEU A 77 8.42 -1.51 22.31
C LEU A 77 8.77 -0.71 21.07
N ASP A 78 9.19 0.53 21.31
CA ASP A 78 9.68 1.41 20.26
C ASP A 78 10.92 0.79 19.59
N GLY A 79 10.89 0.70 18.25
CA GLY A 79 11.90 0.03 17.43
C GLY A 79 11.60 -1.42 17.06
N LEU A 80 10.76 -2.16 17.80
CA LEU A 80 10.35 -3.50 17.42
C LEU A 80 9.30 -3.37 16.31
N SER A 81 9.72 -3.40 15.06
CA SER A 81 8.85 -3.05 13.95
C SER A 81 9.13 -3.84 12.68
N SER A 82 8.14 -3.89 11.80
CA SER A 82 8.29 -4.42 10.44
C SER A 82 7.34 -3.71 9.50
N LEU A 83 7.72 -3.62 8.24
CA LEU A 83 6.91 -3.02 7.19
C LEU A 83 6.57 -4.09 6.16
N ALA A 84 5.32 -4.19 5.71
CA ALA A 84 4.93 -5.09 4.63
C ALA A 84 4.42 -4.31 3.41
N LEU A 85 4.90 -4.70 2.23
CA LEU A 85 4.37 -4.31 0.94
C LEU A 85 3.52 -5.45 0.40
N PHE A 86 2.25 -5.19 0.13
CA PHE A 86 1.38 -6.13 -0.57
C PHE A 86 1.10 -5.61 -1.98
N ARG A 87 1.01 -6.52 -2.95
CA ARG A 87 0.54 -6.25 -4.31
C ARG A 87 -0.59 -7.22 -4.66
N VAL A 88 -1.65 -6.70 -5.28
CA VAL A 88 -2.78 -7.53 -5.73
C VAL A 88 -2.47 -8.08 -7.12
N ASP A 89 -2.00 -9.32 -7.20
CA ASP A 89 -1.55 -9.94 -8.46
C ASP A 89 -2.72 -10.52 -9.26
N GLY A 90 -3.78 -10.95 -8.59
CA GLY A 90 -4.95 -11.47 -9.25
C GLY A 90 -6.18 -11.47 -8.35
N PHE A 91 -7.33 -11.17 -8.95
CA PHE A 91 -8.62 -11.19 -8.29
C PHE A 91 -9.65 -11.52 -9.38
N GLN A 92 -10.17 -12.74 -9.35
CA GLN A 92 -11.02 -13.24 -10.43
C GLN A 92 -12.09 -14.19 -9.93
N THR A 93 -13.29 -14.06 -10.49
CA THR A 93 -14.39 -15.00 -10.27
C THR A 93 -14.57 -15.88 -11.49
N VAL A 94 -14.33 -17.18 -11.35
CA VAL A 94 -14.52 -18.18 -12.41
C VAL A 94 -15.43 -19.28 -11.86
N ASN A 95 -16.50 -19.61 -12.59
CA ASN A 95 -17.48 -20.64 -12.19
C ASN A 95 -18.03 -20.46 -10.76
N GLY A 96 -18.27 -19.21 -10.35
CA GLY A 96 -18.75 -18.91 -8.99
C GLY A 96 -17.71 -19.17 -7.90
N ILE A 97 -16.42 -19.23 -8.22
CA ILE A 97 -15.34 -19.26 -7.23
C ILE A 97 -14.50 -18.02 -7.45
N THR A 98 -14.31 -17.25 -6.38
CA THR A 98 -13.50 -16.04 -6.42
C THR A 98 -12.14 -16.31 -5.80
N THR A 99 -11.08 -16.20 -6.59
CA THR A 99 -9.70 -16.43 -6.18
C THR A 99 -8.94 -15.11 -6.13
N VAL A 100 -8.19 -14.92 -5.04
CA VAL A 100 -7.31 -13.78 -4.79
C VAL A 100 -5.87 -14.29 -4.77
N ASN A 101 -4.97 -13.57 -5.42
CA ASN A 101 -3.53 -13.77 -5.37
C ASN A 101 -2.87 -12.46 -4.93
N LEU A 102 -2.06 -12.52 -3.88
CA LEU A 102 -1.27 -11.41 -3.37
C LEU A 102 0.21 -11.78 -3.43
N ASN A 103 1.04 -10.84 -3.87
CA ASN A 103 2.47 -10.89 -3.60
C ASN A 103 2.76 -10.02 -2.37
N ALA A 104 3.57 -10.51 -1.44
CA ALA A 104 3.92 -9.81 -0.23
C ALA A 104 5.44 -9.77 -0.06
N LYS A 105 5.95 -8.63 0.41
CA LYS A 105 7.32 -8.45 0.85
C LYS A 105 7.34 -7.86 2.24
N LEU A 106 7.98 -8.55 3.19
CA LEU A 106 8.09 -8.13 4.58
C LEU A 106 9.51 -7.67 4.87
N PHE A 107 9.66 -6.51 5.50
CA PHE A 107 10.92 -5.91 5.91
C PHE A 107 10.96 -5.87 7.44
N ALA A 108 11.98 -6.44 8.08
CA ALA A 108 12.10 -6.44 9.54
C ALA A 108 13.11 -5.38 10.00
N GLY A 109 12.62 -4.32 10.65
CA GLY A 109 13.44 -3.23 11.20
C GLY A 109 14.15 -2.35 10.15
N VAL A 110 13.80 -2.51 8.88
CA VAL A 110 14.27 -1.69 7.75
C VAL A 110 13.11 -1.30 6.84
N ASP A 111 13.30 -0.25 6.04
CA ASP A 111 12.38 0.18 4.99
C ASP A 111 12.61 -0.55 3.66
N ALA A 112 11.86 -0.16 2.63
CA ALA A 112 11.95 -0.72 1.28
C ALA A 112 13.32 -0.56 0.59
N PHE A 113 14.14 0.35 1.08
CA PHE A 113 15.47 0.69 0.55
C PHE A 113 16.59 0.11 1.42
N GLY A 114 16.25 -0.61 2.50
CA GLY A 114 17.20 -1.18 3.45
C GLY A 114 17.71 -0.17 4.49
N ASN A 115 17.09 1.01 4.63
CA ASN A 115 17.43 1.92 5.72
C ASN A 115 16.78 1.43 7.03
N PRO A 116 17.48 1.52 8.19
CA PRO A 116 16.88 1.19 9.48
C PRO A 116 15.60 1.99 9.75
N LEU A 117 14.56 1.30 10.22
CA LEU A 117 13.36 1.95 10.76
C LEU A 117 13.70 2.70 12.07
N PRO A 118 12.89 3.71 12.46
CA PRO A 118 13.13 4.45 13.69
C PRO A 118 13.33 3.53 14.91
N ASN A 119 14.41 3.77 15.64
CA ASN A 119 14.78 3.06 16.88
C ASN A 119 15.01 1.54 16.74
N SER A 120 15.11 0.99 15.52
CA SER A 120 15.38 -0.45 15.34
C SER A 120 16.76 -0.88 15.84
N ASP A 121 17.68 0.08 15.99
CA ASP A 121 19.01 -0.05 16.60
C ASP A 121 18.97 -0.38 18.10
N ARG A 122 17.81 -0.30 18.75
CA ARG A 122 17.61 -0.72 20.15
C ARG A 122 17.55 -2.24 20.34
N PHE A 123 17.54 -3.01 19.26
CA PHE A 123 17.48 -4.46 19.27
C PHE A 123 18.75 -5.05 18.67
N GLU A 124 19.35 -6.04 19.33
CA GLU A 124 20.48 -6.76 18.74
C GLU A 124 20.00 -7.74 17.67
N ASN A 125 18.83 -8.34 17.87
CA ASN A 125 18.11 -9.11 16.85
C ASN A 125 16.63 -9.28 17.20
N TYR A 126 15.86 -9.59 16.17
CA TYR A 126 14.56 -10.22 16.24
C TYR A 126 14.22 -10.76 14.85
N ARG A 127 13.16 -11.54 14.75
CA ARG A 127 12.64 -12.04 13.48
C ARG A 127 11.13 -11.93 13.42
N ALA A 128 10.61 -11.38 12.32
CA ALA A 128 9.20 -11.46 11.99
C ALA A 128 8.89 -12.87 11.43
N SER A 129 8.24 -13.68 12.24
CA SER A 129 8.11 -15.14 12.05
C SER A 129 6.74 -15.59 11.56
N VAL A 130 5.71 -14.78 11.84
CA VAL A 130 4.32 -14.99 11.43
C VAL A 130 3.73 -13.66 11.00
N LEU A 131 2.97 -13.63 9.92
CA LEU A 131 2.15 -12.50 9.49
C LEU A 131 0.74 -12.99 9.20
N GLY A 132 -0.29 -12.23 9.54
CA GLY A 132 -1.68 -12.60 9.27
C GLY A 132 -2.61 -11.41 9.17
N PHE A 133 -3.84 -11.69 8.76
CA PHE A 133 -4.92 -10.72 8.62
C PHE A 133 -6.28 -11.45 8.58
N ALA A 134 -7.35 -10.70 8.76
CA ALA A 134 -8.72 -11.13 8.47
C ALA A 134 -9.11 -10.75 7.03
N VAL A 135 -10.02 -11.53 6.45
CA VAL A 135 -10.56 -11.29 5.10
C VAL A 135 -12.08 -11.25 5.18
N ASP A 136 -12.72 -10.30 4.51
CA ASP A 136 -14.18 -10.25 4.34
C ASP A 136 -14.54 -10.07 2.85
N PRO A 137 -15.37 -10.94 2.24
CA PRO A 137 -15.90 -12.19 2.79
C PRO A 137 -14.80 -13.18 3.19
N ASN A 138 -15.01 -13.90 4.29
CA ASN A 138 -14.09 -14.90 4.85
C ASN A 138 -13.40 -15.77 3.78
N VAL A 139 -12.18 -16.20 4.07
CA VAL A 139 -11.46 -17.22 3.29
C VAL A 139 -12.21 -18.55 3.31
N LYS A 140 -12.35 -19.17 2.12
CA LYS A 140 -12.77 -20.56 2.00
C LYS A 140 -11.69 -21.45 2.63
N GLN A 141 -11.96 -21.98 3.82
CA GLN A 141 -11.02 -22.83 4.56
C GLN A 141 -10.43 -23.95 3.70
N GLY A 142 -9.10 -24.10 3.76
CA GLY A 142 -8.34 -25.09 2.98
C GLY A 142 -8.10 -24.71 1.51
N SER A 143 -8.58 -23.55 1.05
CA SER A 143 -8.26 -23.04 -0.30
C SER A 143 -6.93 -22.31 -0.39
N ALA A 144 -6.39 -21.88 0.76
CA ALA A 144 -5.20 -21.06 0.77
C ALA A 144 -3.93 -21.86 0.41
N SER A 145 -3.01 -21.21 -0.28
CA SER A 145 -1.64 -21.66 -0.52
C SER A 145 -0.67 -20.49 -0.32
N VAL A 146 0.55 -20.80 0.12
CA VAL A 146 1.62 -19.81 0.28
C VAL A 146 2.96 -20.41 -0.12
N ASN A 147 3.81 -19.63 -0.77
CA ASN A 147 5.18 -20.02 -1.12
C ASN A 147 6.16 -18.85 -0.94
N GLY A 148 7.45 -19.15 -0.81
CA GLY A 148 8.50 -18.17 -0.54
C GLY A 148 9.04 -18.29 0.88
N ASP A 149 9.48 -17.18 1.47
CA ASP A 149 10.07 -17.13 2.82
C ASP A 149 9.06 -17.49 3.91
N PHE A 150 7.78 -17.22 3.65
CA PHE A 150 6.66 -17.76 4.39
C PHE A 150 6.03 -18.88 3.54
N ASN A 151 5.99 -20.10 4.09
CA ASN A 151 5.66 -21.32 3.34
C ASN A 151 4.67 -22.23 4.06
N THR A 152 4.17 -21.81 5.22
CA THR A 152 3.25 -22.57 6.04
C THR A 152 2.02 -21.73 6.34
N ILE A 153 0.83 -22.29 6.13
CA ILE A 153 -0.45 -21.64 6.45
C ILE A 153 -0.95 -22.13 7.79
N ALA A 154 -1.47 -21.21 8.58
CA ALA A 154 -2.30 -21.54 9.71
C ALA A 154 -3.54 -20.65 9.72
N TYR A 155 -4.54 -21.09 10.47
CA TYR A 155 -5.80 -20.40 10.64
C TYR A 155 -6.01 -20.11 12.13
N LYS A 156 -6.87 -19.14 12.41
CA LYS A 156 -7.26 -18.70 13.76
C LYS A 156 -6.16 -17.94 14.50
N GLY A 157 -6.30 -16.62 14.50
CA GLY A 157 -5.87 -15.62 15.48
C GLY A 157 -4.40 -15.62 15.91
N ILE A 158 -3.71 -14.50 15.73
CA ILE A 158 -2.46 -14.20 16.44
C ILE A 158 -2.84 -13.68 17.83
N THR A 159 -3.11 -14.58 18.77
CA THR A 159 -3.64 -14.24 20.09
C THR A 159 -2.60 -13.89 21.16
N ALA A 160 -1.30 -14.10 20.91
CA ALA A 160 -0.26 -13.79 21.89
C ALA A 160 -0.16 -12.27 22.18
N ASN A 161 0.10 -11.90 23.45
CA ASN A 161 0.40 -10.54 23.92
C ASN A 161 -0.60 -9.40 23.56
N GLY A 162 -1.90 -9.69 23.42
CA GLY A 162 -2.92 -8.63 23.22
C GLY A 162 -4.06 -9.06 22.32
N GLY A 163 -3.79 -10.05 21.47
CA GLY A 163 -4.76 -10.76 20.66
C GLY A 163 -5.27 -9.97 19.46
N ILE A 164 -4.90 -10.44 18.28
CA ILE A 164 -5.34 -9.95 16.98
C ILE A 164 -6.13 -11.08 16.34
N ASP A 165 -7.41 -10.82 16.08
CA ASP A 165 -8.28 -11.80 15.43
C ASP A 165 -8.01 -11.81 13.92
N THR A 166 -6.95 -12.52 13.54
CA THR A 166 -6.63 -12.85 12.15
C THR A 166 -7.39 -14.09 11.72
N GLU A 167 -7.96 -14.07 10.52
CA GLU A 167 -8.58 -15.28 9.96
C GLU A 167 -7.51 -16.28 9.50
N ILE A 168 -6.50 -15.79 8.78
CA ILE A 168 -5.42 -16.55 8.18
C ILE A 168 -4.07 -15.94 8.54
N CYS A 169 -3.06 -16.79 8.69
CA CYS A 169 -1.69 -16.35 8.83
C CYS A 169 -0.72 -17.26 8.08
N PHE A 170 0.46 -16.71 7.83
CA PHE A 170 1.55 -17.31 7.09
C PHE A 170 2.77 -17.35 8.01
N LYS A 171 3.50 -18.46 7.99
CA LYS A 171 4.63 -18.73 8.87
C LYS A 171 5.86 -19.10 8.05
N GLY A 172 7.04 -18.71 8.52
CA GLY A 172 8.33 -19.15 7.99
C GLY A 172 8.67 -20.60 8.39
N GLY A 173 7.74 -21.53 8.23
CA GLY A 173 7.86 -22.93 8.66
C GLY A 173 7.21 -23.25 10.02
N GLY A 174 7.51 -24.45 10.52
CA GLY A 174 6.92 -25.01 11.74
C GLY A 174 5.72 -25.95 11.48
N SER A 175 5.42 -26.81 12.45
CA SER A 175 4.40 -27.87 12.32
C SER A 175 3.05 -27.55 12.96
N THR A 176 2.94 -26.42 13.67
CA THR A 176 1.72 -26.04 14.38
C THR A 176 0.74 -25.32 13.46
N ASN A 177 -0.46 -25.89 13.31
CA ASN A 177 -1.58 -25.33 12.54
C ASN A 177 -2.31 -24.21 13.32
N ASN A 178 -1.58 -23.29 13.94
CA ASN A 178 -2.14 -22.10 14.56
C ASN A 178 -1.21 -20.90 14.39
N CYS A 179 -1.81 -19.71 14.45
CA CYS A 179 -1.12 -18.42 14.31
C CYS A 179 -0.40 -17.99 15.60
N ASN A 180 -0.54 -18.77 16.67
CA ASN A 180 0.08 -18.56 17.98
C ASN A 180 1.41 -19.27 18.19
N GLY A 181 1.73 -20.24 17.34
CA GLY A 181 2.97 -20.97 17.43
C GLY A 181 4.13 -20.14 16.90
N ALA A 182 5.31 -20.33 17.48
CA ALA A 182 6.54 -19.89 16.83
C ALA A 182 6.66 -20.57 15.44
N ALA A 183 7.30 -19.86 14.51
CA ALA A 183 7.80 -20.44 13.27
C ALA A 183 9.30 -20.74 13.43
N SER A 184 9.81 -21.70 12.66
CA SER A 184 11.24 -22.03 12.64
C SER A 184 12.08 -21.00 11.87
N GLY A 185 11.45 -20.20 11.02
CA GLY A 185 12.04 -19.20 10.13
C GLY A 185 11.27 -17.89 10.14
N GLY A 186 11.47 -17.09 9.09
CA GLY A 186 10.91 -15.74 8.94
C GLY A 186 11.97 -14.73 8.52
N VAL A 187 11.64 -13.44 8.62
CA VAL A 187 12.51 -12.34 8.18
C VAL A 187 13.27 -11.75 9.36
N GLU A 188 14.59 -11.89 9.35
CA GLU A 188 15.48 -11.38 10.40
C GLU A 188 15.66 -9.86 10.33
N LEU A 189 15.91 -9.23 11.48
CA LEU A 189 16.24 -7.81 11.59
C LEU A 189 17.30 -7.40 10.56
N GLY A 190 17.04 -6.31 9.83
CA GLY A 190 17.92 -5.79 8.78
C GLY A 190 17.62 -6.35 7.39
N ASN A 191 16.76 -7.36 7.28
CA ASN A 191 16.49 -8.06 6.03
C ASN A 191 15.05 -7.90 5.56
N SER A 192 14.81 -8.38 4.34
CA SER A 192 13.47 -8.52 3.76
C SER A 192 13.24 -9.94 3.25
N GLY A 193 11.99 -10.39 3.26
CA GLY A 193 11.59 -11.65 2.64
C GLY A 193 10.34 -11.50 1.78
N GLU A 194 10.20 -12.34 0.77
CA GLU A 194 9.13 -12.33 -0.22
C GLU A 194 8.34 -13.64 -0.19
N PHE A 195 7.03 -13.53 -0.38
CA PHE A 195 6.13 -14.67 -0.43
C PHE A 195 4.87 -14.36 -1.24
N ASN A 196 4.31 -15.37 -1.88
CA ASN A 196 3.05 -15.25 -2.61
C ASN A 196 1.96 -16.01 -1.87
N ILE A 197 0.80 -15.38 -1.78
CA ILE A 197 -0.39 -15.88 -1.12
C ILE A 197 -1.46 -16.08 -2.19
N SER A 198 -2.15 -17.21 -2.15
CA SER A 198 -3.37 -17.43 -2.92
C SER A 198 -4.44 -17.98 -2.01
N PHE A 199 -5.69 -17.52 -2.15
CA PHE A 199 -6.84 -18.10 -1.46
C PHE A 199 -8.12 -17.86 -2.24
N ALA A 200 -9.16 -18.65 -1.97
CA ALA A 200 -10.50 -18.39 -2.47
C ALA A 200 -11.36 -17.75 -1.37
N LEU A 201 -12.26 -16.84 -1.75
CA LEU A 201 -13.29 -16.33 -0.86
C LEU A 201 -14.39 -17.37 -0.66
N ALA A 202 -15.00 -17.38 0.52
CA ALA A 202 -16.09 -18.29 0.88
C ALA A 202 -17.35 -18.07 0.02
N ASN A 203 -17.57 -16.81 -0.38
CA ASN A 203 -18.65 -16.40 -1.28
C ASN A 203 -18.07 -15.69 -2.51
N PRO A 204 -18.69 -15.81 -3.69
CA PRO A 204 -18.29 -15.02 -4.85
C PRO A 204 -18.41 -13.53 -4.57
N SER A 205 -17.39 -12.75 -4.92
CA SER A 205 -17.39 -11.30 -4.70
C SER A 205 -16.50 -10.59 -5.70
N ASN A 206 -16.86 -9.36 -6.05
CA ASN A 206 -16.05 -8.43 -6.84
C ASN A 206 -15.26 -7.44 -5.96
N GLN A 207 -15.41 -7.55 -4.64
CA GLN A 207 -14.59 -6.84 -3.66
C GLN A 207 -14.22 -7.74 -2.48
N PHE A 208 -13.13 -7.43 -1.80
CA PHE A 208 -12.85 -8.00 -0.48
C PHE A 208 -12.13 -6.97 0.38
N THR A 209 -12.25 -7.12 1.69
CA THR A 209 -11.59 -6.27 2.68
C THR A 209 -10.56 -7.08 3.44
N LEU A 210 -9.39 -6.49 3.66
CA LEU A 210 -8.35 -6.98 4.56
C LEU A 210 -8.35 -6.13 5.82
N SER A 211 -8.30 -6.77 6.98
CA SER A 211 -8.31 -6.09 8.27
C SER A 211 -7.52 -6.86 9.32
N ASN A 212 -7.41 -6.33 10.54
CA ASN A 212 -6.77 -6.98 11.68
C ASN A 212 -5.37 -7.53 11.35
N PHE A 213 -4.54 -6.73 10.69
CA PHE A 213 -3.18 -7.15 10.36
C PHE A 213 -2.40 -7.44 11.64
N GLY A 214 -1.73 -8.58 11.68
CA GLY A 214 -0.93 -9.00 12.82
C GLY A 214 0.40 -9.60 12.42
N VAL A 215 1.40 -9.43 13.28
CA VAL A 215 2.73 -10.02 13.13
C VAL A 215 3.18 -10.66 14.44
N ARG A 216 4.01 -11.70 14.34
CA ARG A 216 4.70 -12.30 15.49
C ARG A 216 6.20 -12.15 15.38
N TYR A 217 6.79 -11.56 16.42
CA TYR A 217 8.24 -11.45 16.57
C TYR A 217 8.78 -12.58 17.46
N GLN A 218 9.92 -13.13 17.08
CA GLN A 218 10.64 -14.18 17.79
C GLN A 218 12.11 -13.80 17.94
N ASP A 219 12.79 -14.53 18.82
CA ASP A 219 14.24 -14.39 19.05
C ASP A 219 14.64 -12.96 19.38
N ILE A 220 13.80 -12.26 20.15
CA ILE A 220 13.97 -10.84 20.45
C ILE A 220 15.02 -10.68 21.54
N ASN A 221 16.15 -10.05 21.20
CA ASN A 221 17.14 -9.56 22.16
C ASN A 221 17.19 -8.03 22.13
N SER A 222 17.21 -7.43 23.31
CA SER A 222 17.44 -6.00 23.49
C SER A 222 18.07 -5.74 24.86
N ASN A 223 19.28 -5.21 24.90
CA ASN A 223 19.86 -4.71 26.15
C ASN A 223 19.10 -3.49 26.69
N VAL A 224 18.53 -2.65 25.80
CA VAL A 224 17.75 -1.46 26.17
C VAL A 224 16.49 -1.85 26.95
N TYR A 225 15.82 -2.93 26.53
CA TYR A 225 14.59 -3.41 27.17
C TYR A 225 14.81 -4.61 28.12
N GLY A 226 16.05 -5.07 28.30
CA GLY A 226 16.38 -6.22 29.15
C GLY A 226 15.80 -7.55 28.67
N LEU A 227 15.73 -7.75 27.35
CA LEU A 227 15.14 -8.94 26.72
C LEU A 227 16.23 -9.91 26.24
N GLN A 228 16.04 -11.19 26.52
CA GLN A 228 16.87 -12.28 26.02
C GLN A 228 16.00 -13.43 25.48
N GLY A 229 15.97 -13.62 24.16
CA GLY A 229 15.18 -14.66 23.48
C GLY A 229 13.68 -14.48 23.63
N ALA A 230 13.20 -13.24 23.77
CA ALA A 230 11.80 -12.97 24.02
C ALA A 230 10.92 -13.20 22.77
N SER A 231 9.62 -13.24 23.00
CA SER A 231 8.59 -13.38 21.98
C SER A 231 7.58 -12.25 22.08
N GLY A 232 7.19 -11.71 20.93
CA GLY A 232 6.32 -10.55 20.83
C GLY A 232 5.27 -10.71 19.73
N THR A 233 4.30 -9.81 19.74
CA THR A 233 3.32 -9.66 18.66
C THR A 233 3.16 -8.18 18.33
N GLY A 234 2.68 -7.91 17.12
CA GLY A 234 2.46 -6.56 16.65
C GLY A 234 1.17 -6.41 15.87
N VAL A 235 0.59 -5.22 15.94
CA VAL A 235 -0.59 -4.81 15.18
C VAL A 235 -0.13 -4.04 13.96
N GLY A 236 -0.72 -4.35 12.81
CA GLY A 236 -0.46 -3.69 11.55
C GLY A 236 -1.50 -2.62 11.25
N GLU A 237 -1.03 -1.46 10.79
CA GLU A 237 -1.87 -0.38 10.29
C GLU A 237 -1.54 -0.10 8.82
N ALA A 238 -2.59 -0.01 8.00
CA ALA A 238 -2.44 0.33 6.59
C ALA A 238 -1.92 1.77 6.46
N VAL A 239 -0.82 1.96 5.73
CA VAL A 239 -0.20 3.27 5.54
C VAL A 239 -0.67 3.88 4.22
N PRO A 240 -1.23 5.11 4.22
CA PRO A 240 -1.52 5.82 2.99
C PRO A 240 -0.26 5.97 2.14
N GLU A 241 -0.36 5.73 0.83
CA GLU A 241 0.80 5.83 -0.05
C GLU A 241 1.52 7.20 0.10
N PRO A 242 2.86 7.22 0.23
CA PRO A 242 3.62 8.40 0.65
C PRO A 242 3.56 9.61 -0.31
N LEU A 243 3.00 9.46 -1.51
CA LEU A 243 2.82 10.56 -2.46
C LEU A 243 1.79 11.60 -2.01
N THR A 244 0.88 11.26 -1.09
CA THR A 244 -0.08 12.22 -0.51
C THR A 244 0.61 13.26 0.38
N ILE A 245 1.73 12.88 1.03
CA ILE A 245 2.49 13.78 1.90
C ILE A 245 3.31 14.78 1.08
N LEU A 246 3.87 14.36 -0.07
CA LEU A 246 4.56 15.28 -0.98
C LEU A 246 3.60 16.30 -1.63
N GLY A 247 2.39 15.88 -1.99
CA GLY A 247 1.39 16.78 -2.59
C GLY A 247 0.88 17.87 -1.62
N THR A 248 0.69 17.51 -0.36
CA THR A 248 0.23 18.45 0.69
C THR A 248 1.34 19.38 1.18
N ALA A 249 2.59 18.89 1.28
CA ALA A 249 3.75 19.72 1.63
C ALA A 249 4.08 20.76 0.54
N MET A 250 3.91 20.43 -0.75
CA MET A 250 4.14 21.39 -1.83
C MET A 250 3.02 22.44 -1.98
N ALA A 251 1.76 22.08 -1.70
CA ALA A 251 0.62 22.99 -1.78
C ALA A 251 0.67 24.13 -0.74
N LEU A 252 1.28 23.89 0.43
CA LEU A 252 1.42 24.88 1.50
C LEU A 252 2.80 25.59 1.50
N GLY A 253 3.84 25.01 0.89
CA GLY A 253 5.22 25.52 0.96
C GLY A 253 5.67 26.45 -0.16
N PHE A 254 5.15 26.32 -1.38
CA PHE A 254 5.69 27.03 -2.55
C PHE A 254 4.76 28.05 -3.20
N GLY A 255 3.45 28.00 -2.93
CA GLY A 255 2.49 28.98 -3.46
C GLY A 255 2.70 30.42 -2.95
N GLY A 256 3.15 30.57 -1.70
CA GLY A 256 3.38 31.89 -1.09
C GLY A 256 4.69 32.57 -1.51
N LEU A 257 5.68 31.80 -1.98
CA LEU A 257 7.01 32.32 -2.30
C LEU A 257 7.06 32.98 -3.69
N PHE A 258 6.30 32.48 -4.66
CA PHE A 258 6.24 33.09 -6.00
C PHE A 258 5.35 34.34 -6.06
N GLN A 259 4.37 34.49 -5.17
CA GLN A 259 3.49 35.67 -5.17
C GLN A 259 4.22 36.94 -4.69
N ARG A 260 5.30 36.79 -3.90
CA ARG A 260 6.08 37.92 -3.38
C ARG A 260 7.07 38.51 -4.40
N GLU A 261 7.48 37.75 -5.42
CA GLU A 261 8.37 38.25 -6.48
C GLU A 261 7.64 39.02 -7.58
N PHE A 262 6.42 38.61 -7.96
CA PHE A 262 5.63 39.33 -8.96
C PHE A 262 5.15 40.71 -8.46
N SER A 263 4.90 40.86 -7.16
CA SER A 263 4.50 42.15 -6.58
C SER A 263 5.65 43.16 -6.52
N LYS A 264 6.92 42.71 -6.51
CA LYS A 264 8.09 43.61 -6.55
C LYS A 264 8.36 44.16 -7.96
N LYS A 265 8.09 43.39 -9.02
CA LYS A 265 8.31 43.87 -10.41
C LYS A 265 7.28 44.91 -10.86
N GLN A 266 6.04 44.88 -10.36
CA GLN A 266 5.04 45.90 -10.70
C GLN A 266 5.26 47.26 -10.02
N LYS A 267 6.01 47.33 -8.90
CA LYS A 267 6.33 48.60 -8.24
C LYS A 267 7.54 49.34 -8.85
N SER A 268 8.35 48.67 -9.66
CA SER A 268 9.56 49.24 -10.27
C SER A 268 9.31 49.92 -11.64
N THR A 269 8.14 49.70 -12.25
CA THR A 269 7.76 50.33 -13.54
C THR A 269 6.88 51.58 -13.39
N LYS A 270 6.78 52.14 -12.18
CA LYS A 270 6.11 53.43 -11.91
C LYS A 270 7.00 54.38 -11.09
N ALA A 271 8.25 54.50 -11.49
CA ALA A 271 9.13 55.60 -11.12
C ALA A 271 9.73 56.20 -12.39
#